data_AF-A0A946YR67-F1
#
_entry.id   AF-A0A946YR67-F1
#
_cell.length_a   1.000
_cell.length_b   1.000
_cell.length_c   1.000
_cell.angle_alpha   90.00
_cell.angle_beta   90.00
_cell.angle_gamma   90.00
#
_symmetry.space_group_name_H-M   'P 1'
#
loop_
_entity.id
_entity.type
_entity.pdbx_description
1 polymer ?
#
loop_
_entity_poly.entity_id
_entity_poly.type
_entity_poly.pdbx_seq_one_letter_code
_entity_poly.pdbx_strand_id
1 'polypeptide(L)'
;PQSLQTLCYNEGAAGMYVSQQAIYLSDPRYGENPETVIHKFALTDVKAQYRGSAVLPGNVWSGGQNDFRMSEHNGQLRVMTSTFTRDNEDRQDHRLFVLEESVSEAALDIVGQLPNELRPEPIGKPNETVTAVRFFGDRGYIVTFLRIDPLYVLDLSDGRDPKILGELEIPGFSEFLHPVSDSLLLGLGRGGERNARLKLELFDVSDPVNPVTHVAPLFIGEEGGYSYSEAQHNRHAFTYLAGSGEASDRFALPVRISGTNTSGQYFNQAALHLFEINALENPANAQINPAGEIVAEAKPALPNWWAENERSVLHDDAVFYVSGGYVWSALWDSPEQAHGPQ
;
A
#
# COMPACT_ATOMS: atom_id res chain seq x y z
N PRO A 1 2.97 -28.69 -24.85
CA PRO A 1 3.54 -27.40 -25.32
C PRO A 1 4.77 -27.65 -26.23
N GLN A 2 4.68 -27.36 -27.53
CA GLN A 2 5.68 -27.78 -28.54
C GLN A 2 6.74 -26.73 -28.92
N SER A 3 6.83 -25.60 -28.23
CA SER A 3 8.03 -24.75 -28.29
C SER A 3 8.17 -23.95 -27.00
N LEU A 4 9.22 -24.19 -26.23
CA LEU A 4 9.63 -23.30 -25.15
C LEU A 4 10.24 -22.05 -25.80
N GLN A 5 9.68 -20.88 -25.53
CA GLN A 5 10.26 -19.60 -25.97
C GLN A 5 10.86 -18.89 -24.76
N THR A 6 12.08 -18.41 -24.92
CA THR A 6 12.80 -17.67 -23.88
C THR A 6 13.10 -16.27 -24.38
N LEU A 7 12.73 -15.26 -23.59
CA LEU A 7 13.17 -13.89 -23.76
C LEU A 7 14.23 -13.59 -22.70
N CYS A 8 15.41 -13.17 -23.12
CA CYS A 8 16.48 -12.77 -22.20
C CYS A 8 16.53 -11.24 -22.11
N TYR A 9 16.58 -10.74 -20.88
CA TYR A 9 16.83 -9.35 -20.55
C TYR A 9 18.18 -9.27 -19.82
N ASN A 10 19.05 -8.34 -20.22
CA ASN A 10 20.43 -8.24 -19.73
C ASN A 10 20.76 -6.80 -19.30
N GLU A 11 19.96 -6.27 -18.39
CA GLU A 11 20.20 -5.01 -17.68
C GLU A 11 19.82 -5.15 -16.19
N GLY A 12 20.05 -4.10 -15.40
CA GLY A 12 19.60 -4.04 -14.02
C GLY A 12 18.08 -4.17 -13.95
N ALA A 13 17.57 -4.94 -13.00
CA ALA A 13 16.15 -4.92 -12.64
C ALA A 13 16.10 -5.24 -11.15
N ALA A 14 15.69 -4.25 -10.36
CA ALA A 14 15.65 -4.41 -8.91
C ALA A 14 14.21 -4.43 -8.37
N GLY A 15 13.21 -4.29 -9.25
CA GLY A 15 11.82 -4.54 -8.91
C GLY A 15 10.95 -4.70 -10.14
N MET A 16 9.74 -5.19 -9.88
CA MET A 16 8.84 -5.69 -10.89
C MET A 16 7.40 -5.33 -10.53
N TYR A 17 6.70 -4.67 -11.44
CA TYR A 17 5.27 -4.47 -11.38
C TYR A 17 4.60 -5.30 -12.48
N VAL A 18 3.50 -5.98 -12.17
CA VAL A 18 2.79 -6.84 -13.12
C VAL A 18 1.32 -6.42 -13.16
N SER A 19 0.87 -6.00 -14.33
CA SER A 19 -0.53 -5.77 -14.64
C SER A 19 -1.15 -7.02 -15.28
N GLN A 20 -2.43 -6.96 -15.66
CA GLN A 20 -3.05 -8.02 -16.46
C GLN A 20 -2.46 -8.10 -17.88
N GLN A 21 -1.87 -7.01 -18.39
CA GLN A 21 -1.45 -6.88 -19.80
C GLN A 21 0.06 -6.76 -19.98
N ALA A 22 0.84 -6.51 -18.92
CA ALA A 22 2.27 -6.31 -19.03
C ALA A 22 3.03 -6.57 -17.73
N ILE A 23 4.32 -6.88 -17.89
CA ILE A 23 5.34 -6.82 -16.85
C ILE A 23 6.14 -5.54 -17.07
N TYR A 24 6.38 -4.81 -15.98
CA TYR A 24 7.26 -3.65 -15.93
C TYR A 24 8.43 -3.97 -15.02
N LEU A 25 9.65 -3.90 -15.55
CA LEU A 25 10.86 -3.98 -14.75
C LEU A 25 11.40 -2.58 -14.53
N SER A 26 11.79 -2.28 -13.30
CA SER A 26 12.36 -0.98 -12.95
C SER A 26 13.79 -1.11 -12.40
N ASP A 27 14.64 -0.16 -12.78
CA ASP A 27 16.05 -0.06 -12.43
C ASP A 27 16.36 1.37 -11.96
N PRO A 28 16.24 1.67 -10.65
CA PRO A 28 16.67 2.94 -10.09
C PRO A 28 18.18 3.01 -10.04
N ARG A 29 18.69 4.12 -10.58
CA ARG A 29 20.09 4.46 -10.68
C ARG A 29 20.35 5.63 -9.74
N TYR A 30 21.07 5.32 -8.67
CA TYR A 30 21.47 6.30 -7.66
C TYR A 30 22.70 7.09 -8.13
N GLY A 31 22.77 8.38 -7.79
CA GLY A 31 23.89 9.24 -8.17
C GLY A 31 23.58 10.71 -7.94
N GLU A 32 24.35 11.59 -8.60
CA GLU A 32 24.10 13.04 -8.55
C GLU A 32 22.75 13.42 -9.18
N ASN A 33 22.36 12.73 -10.24
CA ASN A 33 21.06 12.86 -10.89
C ASN A 33 20.34 11.51 -10.79
N PRO A 34 19.62 11.23 -9.70
CA PRO A 34 18.93 9.96 -9.54
C PRO A 34 17.82 9.83 -10.60
N GLU A 35 17.69 8.63 -11.17
CA GLU A 35 16.70 8.29 -12.19
C GLU A 35 16.23 6.85 -12.02
N THR A 36 15.08 6.51 -12.60
CA THR A 36 14.58 5.14 -12.72
C THR A 36 14.36 4.82 -14.18
N VAL A 37 15.01 3.76 -14.67
CA VAL A 37 14.69 3.20 -15.97
C VAL A 37 13.57 2.18 -15.82
N ILE A 38 12.59 2.24 -16.72
CA ILE A 38 11.46 1.31 -16.77
C ILE A 38 11.47 0.59 -18.11
N HIS A 39 11.25 -0.72 -18.09
CA HIS A 39 11.11 -1.57 -19.28
C HIS A 39 9.74 -2.24 -19.27
N LYS A 40 8.97 -2.08 -20.36
CA LYS A 40 7.67 -2.74 -20.52
C LYS A 40 7.79 -4.01 -21.36
N PHE A 41 7.17 -5.07 -20.87
CA PHE A 41 6.98 -6.33 -21.57
C PHE A 41 5.49 -6.66 -21.62
N ALA A 42 4.84 -6.52 -22.77
CA ALA A 42 3.44 -6.90 -22.93
C ALA A 42 3.28 -8.41 -22.76
N LEU A 43 2.33 -8.81 -21.93
CA LEU A 43 1.88 -10.18 -21.76
C LEU A 43 0.85 -10.50 -22.85
N THR A 44 1.16 -11.52 -23.65
CA THR A 44 0.24 -12.10 -24.62
C THR A 44 0.00 -13.57 -24.25
N ASP A 45 -1.05 -14.19 -24.81
CA ASP A 45 -1.44 -15.58 -24.52
C ASP A 45 -0.31 -16.62 -24.65
N VAL A 46 0.73 -16.29 -25.42
CA VAL A 46 1.81 -17.22 -25.76
C VAL A 46 3.21 -16.72 -25.39
N LYS A 47 3.41 -15.42 -25.10
CA LYS A 47 4.74 -14.86 -24.79
C LYS A 47 4.70 -13.46 -24.18
N ALA A 48 5.80 -13.09 -23.51
CA ALA A 48 6.12 -11.70 -23.20
C ALA A 48 6.80 -11.02 -24.40
N GLN A 49 6.45 -9.77 -24.70
CA GLN A 49 7.02 -8.99 -25.80
C GLN A 49 7.55 -7.65 -25.30
N TYR A 50 8.82 -7.36 -25.53
CA TYR A 50 9.38 -6.04 -25.19
C TYR A 50 8.68 -4.94 -25.99
N ARG A 51 8.22 -3.88 -25.31
CA ARG A 51 7.48 -2.76 -25.91
C ARG A 51 8.24 -1.46 -25.87
N GLY A 52 9.16 -1.30 -24.92
CA GLY A 52 10.02 -0.13 -24.86
C GLY A 52 10.42 0.26 -23.46
N SER A 53 11.11 1.39 -23.38
CA SER A 53 11.62 1.96 -22.14
C SER A 53 11.35 3.45 -21.97
N ALA A 54 11.36 3.88 -20.72
CA ALA A 54 11.49 5.27 -20.32
C ALA A 54 12.53 5.42 -19.23
N VAL A 55 13.08 6.64 -19.13
CA VAL A 55 13.89 7.09 -18.02
C VAL A 55 13.12 8.18 -17.29
N LEU A 56 12.85 7.97 -16.01
CA LEU A 56 12.12 8.91 -15.16
C LEU A 56 13.06 9.54 -14.13
N PRO A 57 13.05 10.87 -13.95
CA PRO A 57 13.78 11.49 -12.85
C PRO A 57 13.32 10.97 -11.49
N GLY A 58 14.28 10.77 -10.59
CA GLY A 58 14.03 10.26 -9.24
C GLY A 58 13.93 8.74 -9.15
N ASN A 59 13.73 8.27 -7.92
CA ASN A 59 13.67 6.84 -7.61
C ASN A 59 12.23 6.40 -7.36
N VAL A 60 11.83 5.31 -7.99
CA VAL A 60 10.59 4.58 -7.64
C VAL A 60 10.67 3.93 -6.26
N TRP A 61 11.88 3.76 -5.70
CA TRP A 61 12.06 3.22 -4.35
C TRP A 61 12.75 4.22 -3.44
N SER A 62 12.01 4.61 -2.40
CA SER A 62 12.53 5.20 -1.18
C SER A 62 11.70 4.67 -0.01
N GLY A 63 12.17 3.63 0.68
CA GLY A 63 11.46 3.05 1.83
C GLY A 63 10.62 1.81 1.52
N GLY A 64 9.59 1.56 2.34
CA GLY A 64 8.95 0.25 2.52
C GLY A 64 7.83 -0.15 1.54
N GLN A 65 7.52 0.57 0.46
CA GLN A 65 6.37 0.22 -0.41
C GLN A 65 6.67 0.30 -1.90
N ASN A 66 7.53 -0.60 -2.37
CA ASN A 66 7.99 -0.61 -3.75
C ASN A 66 6.88 -0.97 -4.75
N ASP A 67 5.91 -1.81 -4.35
CA ASP A 67 4.89 -2.38 -5.24
C ASP A 67 3.77 -1.42 -5.64
N PHE A 68 3.57 -0.32 -4.89
CA PHE A 68 2.45 0.60 -5.11
C PHE A 68 2.82 1.90 -5.82
N ARG A 69 4.10 2.09 -6.12
CA ARG A 69 4.57 3.28 -6.85
C ARG A 69 4.24 3.21 -8.34
N MET A 70 3.73 2.09 -8.83
CA MET A 70 3.39 1.87 -10.23
C MET A 70 1.96 1.33 -10.38
N SER A 71 1.26 1.76 -11.42
CA SER A 71 -0.03 1.19 -11.81
C SER A 71 -0.30 1.34 -13.29
N GLU A 72 -0.66 0.25 -13.97
CA GLU A 72 -1.20 0.31 -15.32
C GLU A 72 -2.73 0.47 -15.27
N HIS A 73 -3.26 1.42 -16.04
CA HIS A 73 -4.70 1.62 -16.22
C HIS A 73 -4.99 2.19 -17.60
N ASN A 74 -5.97 1.62 -18.30
CA ASN A 74 -6.36 2.02 -19.66
C ASN A 74 -5.18 2.17 -20.65
N GLY A 75 -4.20 1.26 -20.56
CA GLY A 75 -3.01 1.26 -21.42
C GLY A 75 -1.91 2.26 -21.01
N GLN A 76 -2.14 3.08 -19.98
CA GLN A 76 -1.18 4.04 -19.45
C GLN A 76 -0.49 3.48 -18.20
N LEU A 77 0.82 3.65 -18.10
CA LEU A 77 1.58 3.38 -16.87
C LEU A 77 1.66 4.66 -16.04
N ARG A 78 1.26 4.59 -14.78
CA ARG A 78 1.37 5.67 -13.79
C ARG A 78 2.50 5.34 -12.82
N VAL A 79 3.38 6.29 -12.56
CA VAL A 79 4.60 6.07 -11.75
C VAL A 79 4.84 7.22 -10.80
N MET A 80 5.01 6.91 -9.51
CA MET A 80 5.41 7.86 -8.48
C MET A 80 6.90 7.73 -8.19
N THR A 81 7.65 8.84 -8.29
CA THR A 81 9.07 8.89 -7.95
C THR A 81 9.35 9.94 -6.88
N SER A 82 10.47 9.76 -6.18
CA SER A 82 10.98 10.72 -5.20
C SER A 82 12.46 11.03 -5.47
N THR A 83 12.86 12.29 -5.29
CA THR A 83 14.23 12.75 -5.45
C THR A 83 14.68 13.48 -4.20
N PHE A 84 15.83 13.10 -3.66
CA PHE A 84 16.50 13.92 -2.66
C PHE A 84 17.21 15.08 -3.35
N THR A 85 16.89 16.32 -2.96
CA THR A 85 17.46 17.53 -3.55
C THR A 85 18.59 18.10 -2.66
N ARG A 86 19.39 19.02 -3.21
CA ARG A 86 20.38 19.79 -2.44
C ARG A 86 19.79 21.10 -1.86
N ASP A 87 18.49 21.32 -2.00
CA ASP A 87 17.82 22.47 -1.40
C ASP A 87 17.72 22.24 0.12
N ASN A 88 18.16 23.22 0.90
CA ASN A 88 18.13 23.12 2.36
C ASN A 88 16.74 23.34 2.96
N GLU A 89 15.86 24.01 2.23
CA GLU A 89 14.49 24.30 2.64
C GLU A 89 13.55 23.15 2.29
N ASP A 90 13.78 22.47 1.17
CA ASP A 90 13.03 21.29 0.76
C ASP A 90 13.92 20.21 0.12
N ARG A 91 14.31 19.23 0.93
CA ARG A 91 15.19 18.14 0.49
C ARG A 91 14.47 17.02 -0.24
N GLN A 92 13.15 17.05 -0.40
CA GLN A 92 12.38 15.93 -0.95
C GLN A 92 11.40 16.40 -2.02
N ASP A 93 11.71 16.07 -3.27
CA ASP A 93 10.79 16.29 -4.38
C ASP A 93 10.02 15.00 -4.70
N HIS A 94 8.76 15.15 -5.08
CA HIS A 94 7.85 14.07 -5.41
C HIS A 94 7.19 14.32 -6.76
N ARG A 95 7.20 13.33 -7.65
CA ARG A 95 6.67 13.46 -9.01
C ARG A 95 5.84 12.26 -9.40
N LEU A 96 4.67 12.52 -9.97
CA LEU A 96 3.88 11.55 -10.71
C LEU A 96 4.18 11.69 -12.20
N PHE A 97 4.38 10.57 -12.88
CA PHE A 97 4.47 10.46 -14.33
C PHE A 97 3.38 9.55 -14.86
N VAL A 98 2.85 9.87 -16.05
CA VAL A 98 1.96 9.01 -16.83
C VAL A 98 2.62 8.74 -18.17
N LEU A 99 2.75 7.47 -18.53
CA LEU A 99 3.46 7.01 -19.72
C LEU A 99 2.56 6.20 -20.64
N GLU A 100 2.77 6.35 -21.94
CA GLU A 100 2.15 5.53 -23.00
C GLU A 100 3.21 4.88 -23.87
N GLU A 101 2.88 3.79 -24.58
CA GLU A 101 3.78 3.25 -25.59
C GLU A 101 3.93 4.24 -26.75
N SER A 102 5.17 4.49 -27.17
CA SER A 102 5.44 5.31 -28.34
C SER A 102 4.91 4.63 -29.61
N VAL A 103 4.37 5.44 -30.53
CA VAL A 103 3.86 4.94 -31.83
C VAL A 103 4.96 4.74 -32.87
N SER A 104 6.14 5.32 -32.66
CA SER A 104 7.23 5.35 -33.64
C SER A 104 8.43 4.49 -33.29
N GLU A 105 8.63 4.16 -32.01
CA GLU A 105 9.80 3.43 -31.55
C GLU A 105 9.50 2.58 -30.31
N ALA A 106 10.45 1.71 -29.94
CA ALA A 106 10.35 0.90 -28.72
C ALA A 106 10.70 1.75 -27.48
N ALA A 107 9.88 2.76 -27.20
CA ALA A 107 9.98 3.65 -26.05
C ALA A 107 8.62 3.81 -25.35
N LEU A 108 8.65 4.36 -24.14
CA LEU A 108 7.48 4.84 -23.42
C LEU A 108 7.55 6.37 -23.36
N ASP A 109 6.56 7.04 -23.93
CA ASP A 109 6.47 8.50 -23.94
C ASP A 109 5.83 8.99 -22.65
N ILE A 110 6.41 10.01 -22.01
CA ILE A 110 5.78 10.71 -20.88
C ILE A 110 4.67 11.59 -21.45
N VAL A 111 3.42 11.20 -21.21
CA VAL A 111 2.23 11.92 -21.70
C VAL A 111 1.62 12.84 -20.64
N GLY A 112 1.95 12.63 -19.36
CA GLY A 112 1.52 13.48 -18.26
C GLY A 112 2.52 13.49 -17.12
N GLN A 113 2.55 14.59 -16.37
CA GLN A 113 3.43 14.78 -15.22
C GLN A 113 2.76 15.68 -14.18
N LEU A 114 3.01 15.43 -12.89
CA LEU A 114 2.62 16.31 -11.79
C LEU A 114 3.75 16.35 -10.74
N PRO A 115 4.19 17.52 -10.24
CA PRO A 115 3.85 18.87 -10.71
C PRO A 115 4.34 19.18 -12.14
N ASN A 116 3.73 20.18 -12.78
CA ASN A 116 4.11 20.71 -14.09
C ASN A 116 3.84 22.24 -14.19
N GLU A 117 4.12 22.87 -15.34
CA GLU A 117 3.95 24.33 -15.53
C GLU A 117 2.51 24.83 -15.32
N LEU A 118 1.50 24.05 -15.71
CA LEU A 118 0.08 24.39 -15.54
C LEU A 118 -0.43 24.04 -14.14
N ARG A 119 0.22 23.08 -13.47
CA ARG A 119 -0.13 22.55 -12.15
C ARG A 119 1.13 22.49 -11.28
N PRO A 120 1.63 23.65 -10.80
CA PRO A 120 2.93 23.75 -10.15
C PRO A 120 2.90 23.29 -8.68
N GLU A 121 1.73 22.98 -8.14
CA GLU A 121 1.55 22.56 -6.75
C GLU A 121 2.31 21.25 -6.48
N PRO A 122 3.22 21.22 -5.49
CA PRO A 122 3.98 20.03 -5.15
C PRO A 122 3.10 18.93 -4.54
N ILE A 123 3.55 17.69 -4.64
CA ILE A 123 2.96 16.56 -3.92
C ILE A 123 3.70 16.45 -2.59
N GLY A 124 3.06 16.80 -1.49
CA GLY A 124 3.70 16.85 -0.17
C GLY A 124 4.19 18.25 0.21
N LYS A 125 4.30 18.49 1.51
CA LYS A 125 4.89 19.71 2.06
C LYS A 125 6.42 19.59 2.11
N PRO A 126 7.15 20.71 2.30
CA PRO A 126 8.61 20.69 2.30
C PRO A 126 9.22 19.66 3.25
N ASN A 127 10.15 18.85 2.74
CA ASN A 127 10.85 17.75 3.42
C ASN A 127 9.98 16.55 3.85
N GLU A 128 8.72 16.46 3.42
CA GLU A 128 7.94 15.24 3.63
C GLU A 128 8.43 14.11 2.72
N THR A 129 8.17 12.87 3.11
CA THR A 129 8.46 11.69 2.29
C THR A 129 7.18 10.94 2.02
N VAL A 130 6.98 10.46 0.79
CA VAL A 130 5.90 9.52 0.44
C VAL A 130 5.98 8.26 1.30
N THR A 131 4.95 8.01 2.11
CA THR A 131 4.82 6.79 2.93
C THR A 131 3.89 5.77 2.30
N ALA A 132 2.85 6.23 1.61
CA ALA A 132 1.86 5.39 0.95
C ALA A 132 1.50 5.93 -0.44
N VAL A 133 1.28 5.03 -1.39
CA VAL A 133 0.68 5.35 -2.69
C VAL A 133 -0.40 4.32 -2.97
N ARG A 134 -1.52 4.73 -3.56
CA ARG A 134 -2.51 3.79 -4.09
C ARG A 134 -3.18 4.36 -5.32
N PHE A 135 -3.14 3.62 -6.42
CA PHE A 135 -3.91 3.92 -7.61
C PHE A 135 -5.16 3.03 -7.66
N PHE A 136 -6.31 3.61 -8.02
CA PHE A 136 -7.57 2.89 -8.17
C PHE A 136 -8.47 3.59 -9.19
N GLY A 137 -8.78 2.90 -10.29
CA GLY A 137 -9.50 3.51 -11.42
C GLY A 137 -8.83 4.82 -11.86
N ASP A 138 -9.62 5.88 -11.94
CA ASP A 138 -9.23 7.24 -12.31
C ASP A 138 -8.68 8.08 -11.14
N ARG A 139 -8.37 7.45 -10.00
CA ARG A 139 -7.86 8.13 -8.80
C ARG A 139 -6.46 7.65 -8.42
N GLY A 140 -5.68 8.58 -7.87
CA GLY A 140 -4.45 8.30 -7.13
C GLY A 140 -4.55 8.85 -5.72
N TYR A 141 -4.07 8.10 -4.74
CA TYR A 141 -4.01 8.51 -3.34
C TYR A 141 -2.55 8.48 -2.90
N ILE A 142 -2.08 9.56 -2.29
CA ILE A 142 -0.69 9.68 -1.84
C ILE A 142 -0.69 10.18 -0.40
N VAL A 143 0.10 9.55 0.45
CA VAL A 143 0.34 10.03 1.82
C VAL A 143 1.80 10.41 1.92
N THR A 144 2.05 11.60 2.44
CA THR A 144 3.40 12.12 2.72
C THR A 144 3.53 12.40 4.20
N PHE A 145 4.71 12.16 4.77
CA PHE A 145 4.94 12.31 6.20
C PHE A 145 6.23 13.06 6.54
N LEU A 146 6.12 13.90 7.57
CA LEU A 146 7.23 14.33 8.42
C LEU A 146 6.83 14.33 9.91
N ARG A 147 5.65 14.89 10.24
CA ARG A 147 5.10 14.94 11.63
C ARG A 147 3.57 14.85 11.71
N ILE A 148 2.86 15.45 10.75
CA ILE A 148 1.41 15.42 10.53
C ILE A 148 1.23 15.26 9.02
N ASP A 149 0.21 14.51 8.59
CA ASP A 149 0.12 13.95 7.25
C ASP A 149 -1.05 14.52 6.47
N PRO A 150 -0.84 15.03 5.25
CA PRO A 150 -1.89 15.09 4.26
C PRO A 150 -2.02 13.76 3.51
N LEU A 151 -3.25 13.25 3.44
CA LEU A 151 -3.70 12.36 2.36
C LEU A 151 -4.06 13.23 1.16
N TYR A 152 -3.35 13.10 0.04
CA TYR A 152 -3.68 13.74 -1.23
C TYR A 152 -4.55 12.83 -2.09
N VAL A 153 -5.57 13.42 -2.73
CA VAL A 153 -6.39 12.77 -3.75
C VAL A 153 -6.08 13.38 -5.10
N LEU A 154 -5.71 12.54 -6.07
CA LEU A 154 -5.38 12.92 -7.44
C LEU A 154 -6.48 12.49 -8.41
N ASP A 155 -6.78 13.34 -9.39
CA ASP A 155 -7.54 13.00 -10.58
C ASP A 155 -6.60 12.56 -11.69
N LEU A 156 -6.81 11.34 -12.17
CA LEU A 156 -6.06 10.67 -13.22
C LEU A 156 -6.98 10.19 -14.35
N SER A 157 -8.22 10.70 -14.42
CA SER A 157 -9.19 10.37 -15.47
C SER A 157 -8.70 10.76 -16.87
N ASP A 158 -7.97 11.88 -16.97
CA ASP A 158 -7.16 12.23 -18.14
C ASP A 158 -5.68 12.13 -17.76
N GLY A 159 -5.03 11.05 -18.19
CA GLY A 159 -3.60 10.82 -17.94
C GLY A 159 -2.68 11.89 -18.55
N ARG A 160 -3.15 12.73 -19.46
CA ARG A 160 -2.39 13.87 -20.02
C ARG A 160 -2.52 15.15 -19.19
N ASP A 161 -3.51 15.23 -18.31
CA ASP A 161 -3.74 16.37 -17.41
C ASP A 161 -3.97 15.92 -15.95
N PRO A 162 -3.01 15.18 -15.34
CA PRO A 162 -3.14 14.73 -13.95
C PRO A 162 -3.11 15.92 -12.99
N LYS A 163 -3.90 15.86 -11.89
CA LYS A 163 -4.01 16.97 -10.93
C LYS A 163 -4.35 16.54 -9.50
N ILE A 164 -3.97 17.37 -8.54
CA ILE A 164 -4.45 17.28 -7.15
C ILE A 164 -5.89 17.80 -7.12
N LEU A 165 -6.79 17.04 -6.50
CA LEU A 165 -8.18 17.43 -6.25
C LEU A 165 -8.38 18.03 -4.86
N GLY A 166 -7.78 17.40 -3.86
CA GLY A 166 -7.93 17.78 -2.46
C GLY A 166 -6.90 17.10 -1.57
N GLU A 167 -6.84 17.58 -0.33
CA GLU A 167 -5.97 17.05 0.72
C GLU A 167 -6.75 16.93 2.03
N LEU A 168 -6.36 15.96 2.85
CA LEU A 168 -6.88 15.79 4.22
C LEU A 168 -5.73 15.65 5.20
N GLU A 169 -5.56 16.64 6.07
CA GLU A 169 -4.57 16.60 7.14
C GLU A 169 -5.09 15.95 8.42
N ILE A 170 -4.41 14.91 8.90
CA ILE A 170 -4.77 14.18 10.11
C ILE A 170 -3.55 13.80 10.96
N PRO A 171 -3.70 13.65 12.30
CA PRO A 171 -2.62 13.16 13.16
C PRO A 171 -2.26 11.69 12.88
N GLY A 172 -0.96 11.42 12.77
CA GLY A 172 -0.43 10.10 12.43
C GLY A 172 -0.59 9.79 10.94
N PHE A 173 0.20 8.83 10.45
CA PHE A 173 0.36 8.59 9.02
C PHE A 173 -0.14 7.22 8.62
N SER A 174 -0.68 7.11 7.41
CA SER A 174 -0.88 5.82 6.75
C SER A 174 0.38 5.42 6.03
N GLU A 175 0.77 4.15 6.18
CA GLU A 175 1.82 3.54 5.38
C GLU A 175 1.19 2.72 4.27
N PHE A 176 0.08 2.03 4.51
CA PHE A 176 -0.66 1.23 3.54
C PHE A 176 -2.07 1.77 3.30
N LEU A 177 -2.53 1.68 2.05
CA LEU A 177 -3.86 2.13 1.62
C LEU A 177 -4.57 1.02 0.84
N HIS A 178 -5.85 0.80 1.15
CA HIS A 178 -6.71 -0.18 0.47
C HIS A 178 -8.05 0.46 0.07
N PRO A 179 -8.37 0.57 -1.23
CA PRO A 179 -9.68 0.98 -1.70
C PRO A 179 -10.72 -0.06 -1.31
N VAL A 180 -11.70 0.34 -0.52
CA VAL A 180 -12.84 -0.49 -0.10
C VAL A 180 -13.98 -0.35 -1.11
N SER A 181 -14.22 0.88 -1.57
CA SER A 181 -15.16 1.20 -2.65
C SER A 181 -14.67 2.45 -3.41
N ASP A 182 -15.44 2.90 -4.40
CA ASP A 182 -15.16 4.18 -5.09
C ASP A 182 -15.21 5.41 -4.16
N SER A 183 -15.78 5.26 -2.97
CA SER A 183 -16.00 6.34 -2.00
C SER A 183 -15.34 6.11 -0.64
N LEU A 184 -14.73 4.94 -0.41
CA LEU A 184 -14.19 4.57 0.88
C LEU A 184 -12.78 4.00 0.74
N LEU A 185 -11.84 4.55 1.50
CA LEU A 185 -10.43 4.15 1.51
C LEU A 185 -10.01 3.76 2.93
N LEU A 186 -9.46 2.56 3.10
CA LEU A 186 -8.87 2.09 4.35
C LEU A 186 -7.39 2.48 4.40
N GLY A 187 -6.99 3.16 5.48
CA GLY A 187 -5.62 3.42 5.85
C GLY A 187 -5.14 2.52 6.98
N LEU A 188 -3.93 1.98 6.83
CA LEU A 188 -3.17 1.29 7.87
C LEU A 188 -1.82 2.00 8.04
N GLY A 189 -1.51 2.41 9.26
CA GLY A 189 -0.21 2.99 9.56
C GLY A 189 -0.01 3.21 11.05
N ARG A 190 0.46 4.39 11.45
CA ARG A 190 0.90 4.66 12.83
C ARG A 190 0.24 5.88 13.43
N GLY A 191 -0.05 5.80 14.72
CA GLY A 191 -0.51 6.93 15.52
C GLY A 191 -0.50 6.63 17.02
N GLY A 192 -1.28 7.41 17.78
CA GLY A 192 -1.25 7.40 19.24
C GLY A 192 -0.04 8.15 19.80
N GLU A 193 0.26 7.95 21.08
CA GLU A 193 1.41 8.63 21.70
C GLU A 193 2.70 8.23 20.96
N ARG A 194 3.44 9.23 20.47
CA ARG A 194 4.72 9.06 19.75
C ARG A 194 4.65 8.13 18.52
N ASN A 195 3.47 7.94 17.92
CA ASN A 195 3.25 7.04 16.79
C ASN A 195 3.65 5.58 17.06
N ALA A 196 3.52 5.14 18.31
CA ALA A 196 3.94 3.80 18.75
C ALA A 196 2.95 2.68 18.40
N ARG A 197 1.71 3.01 18.04
CA ARG A 197 0.65 2.03 17.78
C ARG A 197 0.23 2.01 16.33
N LEU A 198 -0.15 0.82 15.86
CA LEU A 198 -0.94 0.64 14.65
C LEU A 198 -2.23 1.45 14.74
N LYS A 199 -2.53 2.13 13.64
CA LYS A 199 -3.73 2.93 13.43
C LYS A 199 -4.43 2.41 12.18
N LEU A 200 -5.70 2.07 12.33
CA LEU A 200 -6.63 1.80 11.25
C LEU A 200 -7.62 2.96 11.15
N GLU A 201 -7.88 3.44 9.94
CA GLU A 201 -8.78 4.56 9.70
C GLU A 201 -9.48 4.42 8.35
N LEU A 202 -10.73 4.90 8.27
CA LEU A 202 -11.49 4.97 7.03
C LEU A 202 -11.60 6.42 6.59
N PHE A 203 -11.26 6.68 5.33
CA PHE A 203 -11.44 7.96 4.66
C PHE A 203 -12.64 7.89 3.74
N ASP A 204 -13.57 8.83 3.91
CA ASP A 204 -14.59 9.11 2.92
C ASP A 204 -13.99 10.02 1.85
N VAL A 205 -13.95 9.48 0.63
CA VAL A 205 -13.40 10.11 -0.56
C VAL A 205 -14.47 10.28 -1.65
N SER A 206 -15.75 10.23 -1.26
CA SER A 206 -16.89 10.48 -2.15
C SER A 206 -16.89 11.89 -2.73
N ASP A 207 -16.51 12.90 -1.93
CA ASP A 207 -16.08 14.21 -2.39
C ASP A 207 -14.54 14.27 -2.40
N PRO A 208 -13.88 13.98 -3.53
CA PRO A 208 -12.43 13.92 -3.59
C PRO A 208 -11.76 15.30 -3.47
N VAL A 209 -12.51 16.39 -3.55
CA VAL A 209 -12.01 17.75 -3.32
C VAL A 209 -11.96 18.06 -1.81
N ASN A 210 -12.85 17.44 -1.03
CA ASN A 210 -12.92 17.60 0.42
C ASN A 210 -12.98 16.21 1.11
N PRO A 211 -11.92 15.39 0.99
CA PRO A 211 -11.88 14.10 1.68
C PRO A 211 -11.95 14.30 3.20
N VAL A 212 -12.64 13.40 3.91
CA VAL A 212 -12.84 13.50 5.36
C VAL A 212 -12.64 12.16 6.06
N THR A 213 -12.30 12.21 7.34
CA THR A 213 -12.36 11.05 8.25
C THR A 213 -13.66 11.14 9.05
N HIS A 214 -14.53 10.12 8.95
CA HIS A 214 -15.85 10.14 9.59
C HIS A 214 -15.89 9.40 10.93
N VAL A 215 -14.87 8.61 11.24
CA VAL A 215 -14.83 7.77 12.45
C VAL A 215 -13.55 8.00 13.23
N ALA A 216 -13.64 7.83 14.55
CA ALA A 216 -12.44 7.79 15.37
C ALA A 216 -11.53 6.66 14.86
N PRO A 217 -10.22 6.90 14.70
CA PRO A 217 -9.30 5.86 14.28
C PRO A 217 -9.26 4.74 15.32
N LEU A 218 -9.14 3.51 14.84
CA LEU A 218 -8.95 2.33 15.69
C LEU A 218 -7.46 2.14 15.94
N PHE A 219 -7.06 2.22 17.21
CA PHE A 219 -5.69 1.90 17.64
C PHE A 219 -5.62 0.46 18.13
N ILE A 220 -4.63 -0.30 17.65
CA ILE A 220 -4.39 -1.68 18.09
C ILE A 220 -3.30 -1.68 19.15
N GLY A 221 -3.56 -2.35 20.28
CA GLY A 221 -2.65 -2.41 21.44
C GLY A 221 -2.91 -1.32 22.50
N GLU A 222 -2.27 -1.47 23.65
CA GLU A 222 -2.49 -0.63 24.83
C GLU A 222 -1.76 0.71 24.74
N GLU A 223 -2.29 1.74 25.41
CA GLU A 223 -1.59 3.03 25.57
C GLU A 223 -0.27 2.84 26.33
N GLY A 224 0.80 3.49 25.88
CA GLY A 224 2.16 3.25 26.36
C GLY A 224 2.81 1.96 25.83
N GLY A 225 2.08 1.14 25.08
CA GLY A 225 2.60 -0.03 24.37
C GLY A 225 3.09 0.29 22.95
N TYR A 226 3.50 -0.75 22.25
CA TYR A 226 3.91 -0.71 20.85
C TYR A 226 3.20 -1.79 20.04
N SER A 227 2.72 -1.44 18.86
CA SER A 227 2.18 -2.42 17.91
C SER A 227 2.68 -2.19 16.49
N TYR A 228 2.75 -3.28 15.73
CA TYR A 228 3.33 -3.33 14.40
C TYR A 228 2.67 -4.43 13.55
N SER A 229 2.56 -4.20 12.25
CA SER A 229 2.11 -5.19 11.28
C SER A 229 2.99 -5.18 10.04
N GLU A 230 3.36 -6.36 9.55
CA GLU A 230 4.02 -6.51 8.24
C GLU A 230 3.19 -5.89 7.11
N ALA A 231 1.86 -5.86 7.24
CA ALA A 231 0.96 -5.25 6.26
C ALA A 231 1.20 -3.74 6.03
N GLN A 232 1.90 -3.05 6.93
CA GLN A 232 2.31 -1.66 6.75
C GLN A 232 3.25 -1.47 5.55
N HIS A 233 3.96 -2.51 5.12
CA HIS A 233 4.95 -2.41 4.03
C HIS A 233 4.96 -3.62 3.09
N ASN A 234 4.33 -4.73 3.45
CA ASN A 234 4.17 -5.88 2.57
C ASN A 234 2.68 -6.25 2.42
N ARG A 235 2.12 -5.95 1.25
CA ARG A 235 0.71 -6.21 0.93
C ARG A 235 0.30 -7.67 1.03
N HIS A 236 1.22 -8.61 0.91
CA HIS A 236 0.89 -10.04 1.02
C HIS A 236 0.50 -10.44 2.45
N ALA A 237 0.82 -9.62 3.45
CA ALA A 237 0.37 -9.80 4.81
C ALA A 237 -1.06 -9.24 5.07
N PHE A 238 -1.59 -8.43 4.15
CA PHE A 238 -2.98 -7.95 4.24
C PHE A 238 -3.92 -8.87 3.47
N THR A 239 -4.97 -9.37 4.11
CA THR A 239 -5.99 -10.19 3.47
C THR A 239 -7.33 -9.48 3.48
N TYR A 240 -8.01 -9.48 2.34
CA TYR A 240 -9.31 -8.85 2.16
C TYR A 240 -10.27 -9.81 1.46
N LEU A 241 -11.48 -9.90 1.99
CA LEU A 241 -12.58 -10.66 1.41
C LEU A 241 -13.77 -9.72 1.29
N ALA A 242 -14.04 -9.27 0.06
CA ALA A 242 -15.24 -8.51 -0.24
C ALA A 242 -16.48 -9.39 -0.04
N GLY A 243 -17.48 -8.89 0.66
CA GLY A 243 -18.75 -9.56 0.85
C GLY A 243 -19.45 -9.71 -0.50
N SER A 244 -19.73 -10.95 -0.92
CA SER A 244 -20.45 -11.21 -2.18
C SER A 244 -21.95 -10.90 -2.03
N GLY A 245 -22.29 -9.62 -1.88
CA GLY A 245 -23.66 -9.14 -1.65
C GLY A 245 -24.09 -9.06 -0.18
N GLU A 246 -23.14 -9.19 0.76
CA GLU A 246 -23.37 -8.98 2.20
C GLU A 246 -23.16 -7.49 2.56
N ALA A 247 -23.70 -7.06 3.71
CA ALA A 247 -23.60 -5.67 4.18
C ALA A 247 -22.22 -5.26 4.71
N SER A 248 -21.24 -6.18 4.66
CA SER A 248 -19.91 -6.00 5.23
C SER A 248 -18.82 -6.68 4.42
N ASP A 249 -17.65 -6.06 4.44
CA ASP A 249 -16.40 -6.63 3.94
C ASP A 249 -15.54 -7.10 5.12
N ARG A 250 -14.76 -8.16 4.92
CA ARG A 250 -13.90 -8.76 5.94
C ARG A 250 -12.44 -8.54 5.60
N PHE A 251 -11.61 -8.20 6.58
CA PHE A 251 -10.16 -8.16 6.39
C PHE A 251 -9.41 -8.65 7.61
N ALA A 252 -8.17 -9.09 7.37
CA ALA A 252 -7.29 -9.59 8.41
C ALA A 252 -5.88 -9.01 8.23
N LEU A 253 -5.22 -8.73 9.36
CA LEU A 253 -3.82 -8.34 9.39
C LEU A 253 -3.09 -9.01 10.54
N PRO A 254 -1.86 -9.49 10.31
CA PRO A 254 -1.04 -10.02 11.38
C PRO A 254 -0.45 -8.85 12.17
N VAL A 255 -0.52 -8.94 13.49
CA VAL A 255 -0.07 -7.88 14.40
C VAL A 255 0.84 -8.47 15.46
N ARG A 256 1.90 -7.73 15.76
CA ARG A 256 2.67 -7.88 16.97
C ARG A 256 2.32 -6.75 17.93
N ILE A 257 1.95 -7.10 19.15
CA ILE A 257 1.65 -6.16 20.24
C ILE A 257 2.65 -6.41 21.35
N SER A 258 3.19 -5.34 21.93
CA SER A 258 3.98 -5.41 23.14
C SER A 258 3.63 -4.29 24.10
N GLY A 259 3.75 -4.58 25.39
CA GLY A 259 3.38 -3.64 26.42
C GLY A 259 3.73 -4.16 27.81
N THR A 260 3.22 -3.48 28.81
CA THR A 260 3.36 -3.89 30.22
C THR A 260 1.95 -4.02 30.78
N ASN A 261 1.59 -5.21 31.22
CA ASN A 261 0.28 -5.45 31.79
C ASN A 261 0.10 -4.75 33.15
N THR A 262 -1.10 -4.79 33.70
CA THR A 262 -1.45 -4.15 34.98
C THR A 262 -0.62 -4.64 36.18
N SER A 263 0.00 -5.82 36.08
CA SER A 263 0.89 -6.38 37.11
C SER A 263 2.35 -5.96 36.94
N GLY A 264 2.66 -5.11 35.96
CA GLY A 264 4.02 -4.66 35.65
C GLY A 264 4.84 -5.67 34.85
N GLN A 265 4.23 -6.74 34.33
CA GLN A 265 4.92 -7.75 33.54
C GLN A 265 4.90 -7.37 32.05
N TYR A 266 6.07 -7.41 31.43
CA TYR A 266 6.21 -7.24 29.99
C TYR A 266 5.56 -8.40 29.24
N PHE A 267 4.82 -8.09 28.17
CA PHE A 267 4.28 -9.08 27.25
C PHE A 267 4.61 -8.71 25.80
N ASN A 268 4.64 -9.74 24.96
CA ASN A 268 4.77 -9.63 23.52
C ASN A 268 3.94 -10.74 22.89
N GLN A 269 2.97 -10.35 22.07
CA GLN A 269 2.00 -11.24 21.45
C GLN A 269 2.05 -11.08 19.94
N ALA A 270 1.95 -12.19 19.23
CA ALA A 270 1.71 -12.22 17.79
C ALA A 270 0.34 -12.86 17.53
N ALA A 271 -0.51 -12.18 16.77
CA ALA A 271 -1.85 -12.67 16.44
C ALA A 271 -2.27 -12.21 15.04
N LEU A 272 -3.15 -12.96 14.40
CA LEU A 272 -3.90 -12.47 13.25
C LEU A 272 -5.16 -11.78 13.78
N HIS A 273 -5.27 -10.46 13.61
CA HIS A 273 -6.47 -9.73 13.98
C HIS A 273 -7.46 -9.71 12.81
N LEU A 274 -8.73 -9.94 13.13
CA LEU A 274 -9.84 -9.98 12.19
C LEU A 274 -10.72 -8.74 12.36
N PHE A 275 -11.21 -8.21 11.25
CA PHE A 275 -12.02 -6.99 11.22
C PHE A 275 -13.11 -7.06 10.17
N GLU A 276 -14.21 -6.38 10.45
CA GLU A 276 -15.30 -6.15 9.50
C GLU A 276 -15.44 -4.66 9.20
N ILE A 277 -15.71 -4.33 7.94
CA ILE A 277 -16.09 -2.99 7.50
C ILE A 277 -17.57 -3.03 7.12
N ASN A 278 -18.40 -2.35 7.90
CA ASN A 278 -19.85 -2.32 7.71
C ASN A 278 -20.28 -1.01 7.03
N ALA A 279 -21.53 -0.98 6.56
CA ALA A 279 -22.17 0.22 5.99
C ALA A 279 -21.43 0.81 4.77
N LEU A 280 -20.90 -0.06 3.91
CA LEU A 280 -20.11 0.28 2.73
C LEU A 280 -20.83 1.21 1.73
N GLU A 281 -22.15 1.13 1.66
CA GLU A 281 -22.99 1.98 0.78
C GLU A 281 -23.17 3.41 1.30
N ASN A 282 -22.86 3.66 2.58
CA ASN A 282 -22.94 4.97 3.20
C ASN A 282 -21.63 5.29 3.90
N PRO A 283 -20.65 5.86 3.18
CA PRO A 283 -19.32 6.19 3.71
C PRO A 283 -19.34 6.98 5.03
N ALA A 284 -20.34 7.85 5.21
CA ALA A 284 -20.51 8.63 6.44
C ALA A 284 -20.81 7.78 7.69
N ASN A 285 -21.31 6.56 7.52
CA ASN A 285 -21.60 5.60 8.59
C ASN A 285 -20.68 4.37 8.57
N ALA A 286 -19.73 4.32 7.64
CA ALA A 286 -18.82 3.19 7.51
C ALA A 286 -17.89 3.12 8.73
N GLN A 287 -17.69 1.91 9.27
CA GLN A 287 -16.90 1.71 10.48
C GLN A 287 -16.15 0.39 10.45
N ILE A 288 -14.97 0.38 11.06
CA ILE A 288 -14.15 -0.81 11.29
C ILE A 288 -14.55 -1.43 12.63
N ASN A 289 -14.96 -2.69 12.63
CA ASN A 289 -15.34 -3.44 13.83
C ASN A 289 -14.35 -4.59 14.04
N PRO A 290 -13.72 -4.72 15.22
CA PRO A 290 -12.95 -5.91 15.56
C PRO A 290 -13.84 -7.16 15.59
N ALA A 291 -13.40 -8.22 14.93
CA ALA A 291 -14.08 -9.53 14.87
C ALA A 291 -13.36 -10.62 15.69
N GLY A 292 -12.27 -10.26 16.38
CA GLY A 292 -11.48 -11.17 17.21
C GLY A 292 -10.08 -11.39 16.65
N GLU A 293 -9.38 -12.39 17.18
CA GLU A 293 -7.98 -12.66 16.82
C GLU A 293 -7.61 -14.14 16.96
N ILE A 294 -6.68 -14.59 16.12
CA ILE A 294 -6.03 -15.91 16.23
C ILE A 294 -4.64 -15.69 16.82
N VAL A 295 -4.48 -16.05 18.10
CA VAL A 295 -3.21 -15.89 18.83
C VAL A 295 -2.23 -17.01 18.44
N ALA A 296 -1.03 -16.64 17.98
CA ALA A 296 0.02 -17.58 17.57
C ALA A 296 1.01 -17.94 18.70
N GLU A 297 0.66 -17.69 19.97
CA GLU A 297 1.55 -17.92 21.11
C GLU A 297 1.64 -19.41 21.47
N ALA A 298 2.67 -20.12 20.98
CA ALA A 298 3.52 -21.00 21.80
C ALA A 298 4.61 -21.78 21.01
N LYS A 299 5.88 -21.37 21.22
CA LYS A 299 7.17 -22.12 21.12
C LYS A 299 7.97 -22.13 19.80
N PRO A 300 9.30 -22.28 19.93
CA PRO A 300 10.24 -21.40 20.62
C PRO A 300 10.81 -20.37 19.63
N ALA A 301 10.94 -19.13 20.10
CA ALA A 301 11.61 -18.02 19.42
C ALA A 301 11.35 -17.98 17.91
N LEU A 302 10.23 -17.37 17.50
CA LEU A 302 10.22 -16.73 16.18
C LEU A 302 11.51 -15.91 16.11
N PRO A 303 12.44 -16.20 15.18
CA PRO A 303 13.85 -15.89 15.40
C PRO A 303 14.16 -14.40 15.55
N ASN A 304 13.21 -13.51 15.27
CA ASN A 304 13.39 -12.08 15.34
C ASN A 304 12.04 -11.36 15.50
N TRP A 305 12.09 -10.15 16.06
CA TRP A 305 10.98 -9.18 16.09
C TRP A 305 10.50 -8.79 14.68
N TRP A 306 11.39 -8.96 13.70
CA TRP A 306 11.17 -8.78 12.26
C TRP A 306 10.79 -10.10 11.58
N ALA A 307 10.18 -11.05 12.30
CA ALA A 307 9.69 -12.27 11.66
C ALA A 307 8.59 -11.89 10.66
N GLU A 308 9.04 -11.69 9.42
CA GLU A 308 8.32 -11.41 8.20
C GLU A 308 7.93 -12.74 7.52
N ASN A 309 6.95 -12.69 6.64
CA ASN A 309 6.22 -13.80 6.01
C ASN A 309 4.98 -14.29 6.75
N GLU A 310 4.29 -13.39 7.46
CA GLU A 310 2.96 -13.65 8.00
C GLU A 310 1.93 -13.56 6.87
N ARG A 311 1.10 -14.58 6.71
CA ARG A 311 0.08 -14.66 5.65
C ARG A 311 -1.24 -15.11 6.24
N SER A 312 -2.34 -14.65 5.65
CA SER A 312 -3.65 -15.22 5.93
C SER A 312 -4.40 -15.51 4.65
N VAL A 313 -5.37 -16.41 4.76
CA VAL A 313 -6.34 -16.70 3.71
C VAL A 313 -7.71 -16.69 4.35
N LEU A 314 -8.62 -15.93 3.74
CA LEU A 314 -10.04 -15.93 4.09
C LEU A 314 -10.79 -16.65 2.97
N HIS A 315 -11.62 -17.62 3.33
CA HIS A 315 -12.47 -18.33 2.39
C HIS A 315 -13.80 -18.66 3.05
N ASP A 316 -14.85 -17.96 2.64
CA ASP A 316 -16.15 -17.94 3.34
C ASP A 316 -15.93 -17.60 4.83
N ASP A 317 -16.31 -18.51 5.73
CA ASP A 317 -16.08 -18.36 7.18
C ASP A 317 -14.76 -18.99 7.64
N ALA A 318 -14.00 -19.65 6.78
CA ALA A 318 -12.72 -20.25 7.16
C ALA A 318 -11.60 -19.20 7.16
N VAL A 319 -10.84 -19.18 8.24
CA VAL A 319 -9.66 -18.32 8.40
C VAL A 319 -8.43 -19.21 8.58
N PHE A 320 -7.43 -19.00 7.72
CA PHE A 320 -6.12 -19.63 7.85
C PHE A 320 -5.09 -18.56 8.15
N TYR A 321 -4.25 -18.81 9.15
CA TYR A 321 -3.13 -17.94 9.52
C TYR A 321 -1.83 -18.72 9.42
N VAL A 322 -0.88 -18.18 8.66
CA VAL A 322 0.49 -18.72 8.52
C VAL A 322 1.45 -17.75 9.21
N SER A 323 2.15 -18.23 10.23
CA SER A 323 3.20 -17.46 10.92
C SER A 323 4.40 -18.35 11.24
N GLY A 324 5.60 -17.91 10.87
CA GLY A 324 6.83 -18.66 11.12
C GLY A 324 6.88 -20.06 10.49
N GLY A 325 6.11 -20.30 9.43
CA GLY A 325 5.98 -21.61 8.76
C GLY A 325 4.94 -22.55 9.39
N TYR A 326 4.30 -22.14 10.47
CA TYR A 326 3.20 -22.87 11.09
C TYR A 326 1.85 -22.35 10.62
N VAL A 327 0.84 -23.23 10.64
CA VAL A 327 -0.53 -22.89 10.23
C VAL A 327 -1.49 -23.04 11.39
N TRP A 328 -2.30 -22.01 11.61
CA TRP A 328 -3.50 -22.02 12.43
C TRP A 328 -4.73 -21.92 11.53
N SER A 329 -5.83 -22.50 11.98
CA SER A 329 -7.12 -22.40 11.30
C SER A 329 -8.23 -22.20 12.31
N ALA A 330 -9.19 -21.34 11.98
CA ALA A 330 -10.37 -21.09 12.80
C ALA A 330 -11.58 -20.77 11.90
N LEU A 331 -12.75 -20.68 12.51
CA LEU A 331 -13.92 -20.03 11.89
C LEU A 331 -13.92 -18.54 12.23
N TRP A 332 -14.41 -17.71 11.31
CA TRP A 332 -14.48 -16.25 11.44
C TRP A 332 -15.21 -15.82 12.71
N ASP A 333 -16.31 -16.48 13.05
CA ASP A 333 -17.15 -16.17 14.22
C ASP A 333 -16.60 -16.76 15.54
N SER A 334 -15.49 -17.50 15.50
CA SER A 334 -14.88 -18.12 16.69
C SER A 334 -13.35 -18.22 16.56
N PRO A 335 -12.64 -17.11 16.32
CA PRO A 335 -11.20 -17.12 16.07
C PRO A 335 -10.39 -17.57 17.30
N GLU A 336 -10.94 -17.41 18.51
CA GLU A 336 -10.32 -17.87 19.76
C GLU A 336 -10.29 -19.40 19.90
N GLN A 337 -11.08 -20.12 19.10
CA GLN A 337 -11.11 -21.59 19.06
C GLN A 337 -10.17 -22.16 17.98
N ALA A 338 -9.14 -21.41 17.59
CA ALA A 338 -8.20 -21.81 16.56
C ALA A 338 -7.53 -23.17 16.83
N HIS A 339 -7.46 -23.99 15.79
CA HIS A 339 -6.70 -25.23 15.75
C HIS A 339 -5.31 -24.98 15.16
N GLY A 340 -4.26 -25.45 15.83
CA GLY A 340 -2.87 -25.33 15.40
C GLY A 340 -1.90 -25.12 16.57
N PRO A 341 -0.61 -24.89 16.30
CA PRO A 341 0.01 -24.93 14.97
C PRO A 341 0.05 -26.36 14.40
N GLN A 342 -0.17 -26.49 13.09
CA GLN A 342 0.12 -27.72 12.32
C GLN A 342 1.45 -27.62 11.58
#